data_AF-A0A957FPW6-F1
#
_entry.id   AF-A0A957FPW6-F1
#
_cell.length_a   1.000
_cell.length_b   1.000
_cell.length_c   1.000
_cell.angle_alpha   90.00
_cell.angle_beta   90.00
_cell.angle_gamma   90.00
#
_symmetry.space_group_name_H-M   'P 1'
#
loop_
_entity.id
_entity.type
_entity.pdbx_description
1 polymer ?
#
loop_
_entity_poly.entity_id
_entity_poly.type
_entity_poly.pdbx_seq_one_letter_code
_entity_poly.pdbx_strand_id
1 'polypeptide(L)'
;LGEKFSMTAYGILVGIHSITRWVVLLAGVVGLIKFLVGWLGKQSWTQNDRIIGSLFAGLMDLQATLGIVMILWFTISASFVREQWEHGVTMLIAAGVTHLLFRFRKAEDETKRFRNSFFTILASFVLVLLGITVIGGW
;
A
#
# COMPACT_ATOMS: atom_id res chain seq x y z
N LEU A 1 -33.05 -13.46 -1.59
CA LEU A 1 -32.61 -12.36 -0.69
C LEU A 1 -31.11 -12.41 -0.39
N GLY A 2 -30.53 -13.58 -0.08
CA GLY A 2 -29.10 -13.74 0.22
C GLY A 2 -28.13 -13.34 -0.89
N GLU A 3 -28.37 -13.75 -2.14
CA GLU A 3 -27.48 -13.39 -3.26
C GLU A 3 -27.46 -11.88 -3.54
N LYS A 4 -28.63 -11.24 -3.58
CA LYS A 4 -28.73 -9.78 -3.80
C LYS A 4 -27.99 -9.00 -2.72
N PHE A 5 -28.07 -9.45 -1.46
CA PHE A 5 -27.32 -8.84 -0.36
C PHE A 5 -25.80 -9.04 -0.53
N SER A 6 -25.36 -10.25 -0.86
CA SER A 6 -23.95 -10.57 -1.14
C SER A 6 -23.37 -9.71 -2.26
N MET A 7 -24.11 -9.56 -3.37
CA MET A 7 -23.67 -8.74 -4.51
C MET A 7 -23.55 -7.25 -4.15
N THR A 8 -24.49 -6.71 -3.38
CA THR A 8 -24.41 -5.33 -2.89
C THR A 8 -23.22 -5.13 -1.97
N ALA A 9 -23.00 -6.04 -1.02
CA ALA A 9 -21.88 -5.96 -0.08
C ALA A 9 -20.52 -6.01 -0.79
N TYR A 10 -20.37 -6.92 -1.75
CA TYR A 10 -19.17 -7.01 -2.58
C TYR A 10 -18.93 -5.73 -3.39
N GLY A 11 -19.97 -5.17 -4.01
CA GLY A 11 -19.87 -3.91 -4.75
C GLY A 11 -19.39 -2.74 -3.88
N ILE A 12 -19.85 -2.67 -2.62
CA ILE A 12 -19.37 -1.66 -1.65
C ILE A 12 -17.89 -1.87 -1.34
N LEU A 13 -17.44 -3.12 -1.11
CA LEU A 13 -16.03 -3.44 -0.85
C LEU A 13 -15.13 -3.03 -2.01
N VAL A 14 -15.53 -3.35 -3.25
CA VAL A 14 -14.80 -2.93 -4.46
C VAL A 14 -14.74 -1.40 -4.57
N GLY A 15 -15.85 -0.71 -4.30
CA GLY A 15 -15.91 0.75 -4.29
C GLY A 15 -14.94 1.37 -3.27
N ILE A 16 -14.94 0.87 -2.03
CA ILE A 16 -14.02 1.32 -0.98
C ILE A 16 -12.58 1.04 -1.41
N HIS A 17 -12.27 -0.17 -1.86
CA HIS A 17 -10.92 -0.55 -2.29
C HIS A 17 -10.39 0.32 -3.43
N SER A 18 -11.26 0.71 -4.37
CA SER A 18 -10.92 1.61 -5.47
C SER A 18 -10.58 3.02 -4.97
N ILE A 19 -11.38 3.57 -4.05
CA ILE A 19 -11.11 4.88 -3.45
C ILE A 19 -9.81 4.83 -2.63
N THR A 20 -9.64 3.82 -1.77
CA THR A 20 -8.46 3.70 -0.91
C THR A 20 -7.18 3.49 -1.72
N ARG A 21 -7.24 2.87 -2.91
CA ARG A 21 -6.10 2.80 -3.85
C ARG A 21 -5.57 4.19 -4.18
N TRP A 22 -6.45 5.13 -4.54
CA TRP A 22 -6.04 6.49 -4.87
C TRP A 22 -5.46 7.23 -3.66
N VAL A 23 -6.00 6.98 -2.46
CA VAL A 23 -5.48 7.53 -1.21
C VAL A 23 -4.08 6.98 -0.90
N VAL A 24 -3.85 5.67 -1.08
CA VAL A 24 -2.52 5.03 -0.95
C VAL A 24 -1.51 5.66 -1.90
N LEU A 25 -1.90 5.86 -3.17
CA LEU A 25 -1.00 6.44 -4.17
C LEU A 25 -0.65 7.89 -3.83
N LEU A 26 -1.63 8.69 -3.42
CA LEU A 26 -1.38 10.06 -2.97
C LEU A 26 -0.43 10.09 -1.76
N ALA A 27 -0.68 9.23 -0.77
CA ALA A 27 0.18 9.11 0.41
C ALA A 27 1.61 8.65 0.04
N GLY A 28 1.75 7.76 -0.94
CA GLY A 28 3.03 7.33 -1.48
C GLY A 28 3.80 8.49 -2.11
N VAL A 29 3.15 9.31 -2.95
CA VAL A 29 3.76 10.51 -3.56
C VAL A 29 4.19 11.51 -2.49
N VAL A 30 3.31 11.80 -1.51
CA VAL A 30 3.63 12.69 -0.39
C VAL A 30 4.84 12.17 0.40
N GLY A 31 4.87 10.88 0.70
CA GLY A 31 6.00 10.23 1.38
C GLY A 31 7.29 10.34 0.57
N LEU A 32 7.27 10.04 -0.72
CA LEU A 32 8.44 10.15 -1.60
C LEU A 32 9.01 11.57 -1.59
N ILE A 33 8.16 12.59 -1.76
CA ILE A 33 8.59 13.99 -1.75
C ILE A 33 9.17 14.34 -0.38
N LYS A 34 8.46 14.03 0.72
CA LYS A 34 8.91 14.40 2.07
C LYS A 34 10.25 13.77 2.42
N PHE A 35 10.42 12.48 2.15
CA PHE A 35 11.64 11.77 2.52
C PHE A 35 12.80 12.10 1.60
N LEU A 36 12.55 12.45 0.33
CA LEU A 36 13.58 12.97 -0.57
C LEU A 36 14.07 14.35 -0.13
N VAL A 37 13.15 15.28 0.19
CA VAL A 37 13.49 16.62 0.69
C VAL A 37 14.25 16.53 2.02
N GLY A 38 13.79 15.68 2.95
CA GLY A 38 14.47 15.47 4.21
C GLY A 38 15.88 14.89 4.04
N TRP A 39 16.05 13.96 3.09
CA TRP A 39 17.34 13.36 2.79
C TRP A 39 18.33 14.37 2.18
N LEU A 40 17.95 15.04 1.08
CA LEU A 40 18.83 15.96 0.36
C LEU A 40 19.07 17.26 1.14
N GLY A 41 18.07 17.70 1.89
CA GLY A 41 18.17 18.88 2.76
C GLY A 41 18.84 18.63 4.10
N LYS A 42 19.27 17.38 4.40
CA LYS A 42 19.87 16.98 5.67
C LYS A 42 19.05 17.45 6.89
N GLN A 43 17.73 17.31 6.79
CA GLN A 43 16.81 17.72 7.85
C GLN A 43 16.93 16.79 9.06
N SER A 44 16.62 17.32 10.24
CA SER A 44 16.44 16.48 11.43
C SER A 44 15.11 15.76 11.40
N TRP A 45 15.09 14.55 11.96
CA TRP A 45 13.91 13.70 11.93
C TRP A 45 12.87 14.19 12.95
N THR A 46 11.64 14.41 12.51
CA THR A 46 10.56 14.95 13.34
C THR A 46 9.44 13.94 13.60
N GLN A 47 8.50 14.32 14.47
CA GLN A 47 7.26 13.55 14.67
C GLN A 47 6.43 13.45 13.39
N ASN A 48 6.41 14.50 12.55
CA ASN A 48 5.66 14.51 11.30
C ASN A 48 6.18 13.46 10.32
N ASP A 49 7.51 13.29 10.24
CA ASP A 49 8.13 12.24 9.41
C ASP A 49 7.68 10.84 9.83
N ARG A 50 7.56 10.62 11.15
CA ARG A 50 7.03 9.37 11.71
C ARG A 50 5.56 9.18 11.35
N ILE A 51 4.74 10.23 11.46
CA ILE A 51 3.30 10.16 11.15
C ILE A 51 3.10 9.84 9.67
N ILE A 52 3.83 10.50 8.76
CA ILE A 52 3.73 10.26 7.32
C ILE A 52 4.08 8.81 6.99
N GLY A 53 5.19 8.29 7.52
CA GLY A 53 5.58 6.90 7.32
C GLY A 53 4.54 5.90 7.86
N SER A 54 4.01 6.14 9.06
CA SER A 54 2.97 5.29 9.65
C SER A 54 1.64 5.35 8.88
N LEU A 55 1.25 6.53 8.37
CA LEU A 55 0.03 6.70 7.58
C LEU A 55 0.13 5.91 6.27
N PHE A 56 1.26 6.00 5.57
CA PHE A 56 1.47 5.21 4.35
C PHE A 56 1.42 3.69 4.64
N ALA A 57 2.09 3.24 5.70
CA ALA A 57 2.04 1.83 6.10
C ALA A 57 0.62 1.37 6.46
N GLY A 58 -0.11 2.15 7.26
CA GLY A 58 -1.49 1.81 7.64
C GLY A 58 -2.46 1.81 6.46
N LEU A 59 -2.29 2.73 5.49
CA LEU A 59 -3.07 2.74 4.26
C LEU A 59 -2.76 1.52 3.38
N MET A 60 -1.49 1.11 3.28
CA MET A 60 -1.10 -0.13 2.60
C MET A 60 -1.73 -1.37 3.28
N ASP A 61 -1.71 -1.43 4.62
CA ASP A 61 -2.32 -2.53 5.37
C ASP A 61 -3.85 -2.58 5.16
N LEU A 62 -4.52 -1.42 5.16
CA LEU A 62 -5.95 -1.34 4.85
C LEU A 62 -6.24 -1.83 3.43
N GLN A 63 -5.45 -1.36 2.45
CA GLN A 63 -5.62 -1.74 1.04
C GLN A 63 -5.44 -3.24 0.84
N ALA A 64 -4.37 -3.80 1.41
CA ALA A 64 -4.09 -5.23 1.37
C ALA A 64 -5.20 -6.04 2.05
N THR A 65 -5.69 -5.60 3.21
CA THR A 65 -6.78 -6.26 3.93
C THR A 65 -8.05 -6.32 3.09
N LEU A 66 -8.47 -5.20 2.49
CA LEU A 66 -9.61 -5.16 1.57
C LEU A 66 -9.40 -6.12 0.38
N GLY A 67 -8.19 -6.15 -0.19
CA GLY A 67 -7.81 -7.06 -1.27
C GLY A 67 -7.92 -8.54 -0.87
N ILE A 68 -7.40 -8.91 0.30
CA ILE A 68 -7.49 -10.28 0.85
C ILE A 68 -8.95 -10.67 1.04
N VAL A 69 -9.78 -9.79 1.62
CA VAL A 69 -11.21 -10.05 1.82
C VAL A 69 -11.89 -10.33 0.47
N MET A 70 -11.60 -9.54 -0.57
CA MET A 70 -12.17 -9.77 -1.90
C MET A 70 -11.68 -11.07 -2.56
N ILE A 71 -10.39 -11.41 -2.46
CA ILE A 71 -9.85 -12.66 -3.01
C ILE A 71 -10.45 -13.87 -2.29
N LEU A 72 -10.56 -13.84 -0.95
CA LEU A 72 -11.17 -14.92 -0.19
C LEU A 72 -12.66 -15.07 -0.53
N TRP A 73 -13.40 -13.96 -0.64
CA TRP A 73 -14.80 -13.96 -1.05
C TRP A 73 -14.98 -14.61 -2.43
N PHE A 74 -14.14 -14.23 -3.40
CA PHE A 74 -14.19 -14.74 -4.76
C PHE A 74 -13.75 -16.20 -4.85
N THR A 75 -12.68 -16.59 -4.15
CA THR A 75 -12.16 -17.98 -4.16
C THR A 75 -13.16 -18.99 -3.59
N ILE A 76 -13.97 -18.57 -2.61
CA ILE A 76 -15.05 -19.40 -2.05
C ILE A 76 -16.24 -19.51 -3.01
N SER A 77 -16.44 -18.52 -3.90
CA SER A 77 -17.64 -18.40 -4.73
C SER A 77 -17.43 -18.65 -6.22
N ALA A 78 -16.19 -18.77 -6.70
CA ALA A 78 -15.85 -18.82 -8.12
C ALA A 78 -14.52 -19.55 -8.41
N SER A 79 -14.23 -19.76 -9.69
CA SER A 79 -13.02 -20.41 -10.23
C SER A 79 -11.75 -19.57 -10.03
N PHE A 80 -10.59 -20.22 -9.98
CA PHE A 80 -9.27 -19.57 -9.91
C PHE A 80 -9.01 -18.64 -11.11
N VAL A 81 -8.80 -17.35 -10.83
CA VAL A 81 -8.43 -16.33 -11.84
C VAL A 81 -6.99 -15.88 -11.59
N ARG A 82 -6.07 -16.28 -12.48
CA ARG A 82 -4.62 -16.10 -12.32
C ARG A 82 -4.23 -14.63 -12.07
N GLU A 83 -4.80 -13.70 -12.84
CA GLU A 83 -4.46 -12.28 -12.80
C GLU A 83 -4.80 -11.65 -11.45
N GLN A 84 -5.90 -12.07 -10.82
CA GLN A 84 -6.29 -11.59 -9.48
C GLN A 84 -5.29 -12.06 -8.41
N TRP A 85 -4.79 -13.29 -8.54
CA TRP A 85 -3.78 -13.83 -7.64
C TRP A 85 -2.42 -13.17 -7.83
N GLU A 86 -1.97 -12.99 -9.07
CA GLU A 86 -0.71 -12.28 -9.38
C GLU A 86 -0.74 -10.84 -8.85
N HIS A 87 -1.85 -10.13 -9.05
CA HIS A 87 -2.09 -8.82 -8.44
C HIS A 87 -2.04 -8.89 -6.91
N GLY A 88 -2.84 -9.77 -6.30
CA GLY A 88 -2.93 -9.92 -4.85
C GLY A 88 -1.59 -10.21 -4.20
N VAL A 89 -0.84 -11.18 -4.72
CA VAL A 89 0.50 -11.54 -4.23
C VAL A 89 1.45 -10.35 -4.34
N THR A 90 1.45 -9.63 -5.47
CA THR A 90 2.28 -8.43 -5.65
C THR A 90 1.94 -7.34 -4.62
N MET A 91 0.65 -7.13 -4.33
CA MET A 91 0.21 -6.18 -3.30
C MET A 91 0.63 -6.60 -1.89
N LEU A 92 0.61 -7.89 -1.57
CA LEU A 92 1.09 -8.40 -0.28
C LEU A 92 2.60 -8.21 -0.12
N ILE A 93 3.38 -8.41 -1.18
CA ILE A 93 4.81 -8.11 -1.18
C ILE A 93 5.03 -6.61 -0.96
N ALA A 94 4.29 -5.75 -1.66
CA ALA A 94 4.38 -4.30 -1.48
C ALA A 94 4.05 -3.86 -0.04
N ALA A 95 2.97 -4.40 0.53
CA ALA A 95 2.61 -4.17 1.93
C ALA A 95 3.74 -4.63 2.86
N GLY A 96 4.24 -5.86 2.70
CA GLY A 96 5.35 -6.39 3.51
C GLY A 96 6.63 -5.55 3.43
N VAL A 97 7.01 -5.07 2.24
CA VAL A 97 8.15 -4.14 2.05
C VAL A 97 7.93 -2.84 2.82
N THR A 98 6.70 -2.32 2.85
CA THR A 98 6.35 -1.07 3.53
C THR A 98 6.66 -1.11 5.04
N HIS A 99 6.56 -2.29 5.68
CA HIS A 99 6.87 -2.45 7.10
C HIS A 99 8.35 -2.21 7.46
N LEU A 100 9.26 -2.18 6.46
CA LEU A 100 10.65 -1.77 6.68
C LEU A 100 10.77 -0.32 7.22
N LEU A 101 9.76 0.53 7.02
CA LEU A 101 9.69 1.86 7.64
C LEU A 101 9.79 1.78 9.17
N PHE A 102 9.20 0.76 9.80
CA PHE A 102 9.27 0.57 11.25
C PHE A 102 10.61 0.07 11.76
N ARG A 103 11.47 -0.46 10.87
CA ARG A 103 12.85 -0.79 11.19
C ARG A 103 13.70 0.48 11.26
N PHE A 104 13.56 1.37 10.27
CA PHE A 104 14.39 2.57 10.18
C PHE A 104 14.03 3.64 11.21
N ARG A 105 12.85 3.55 11.85
CA ARG A 105 12.49 4.46 12.95
C ARG A 105 13.46 4.44 14.15
N LYS A 106 14.27 3.39 14.27
CA LYS A 106 15.27 3.21 15.34
C LYS A 106 16.69 3.57 14.91
N ALA A 107 16.91 4.01 13.66
CA ALA A 107 18.23 4.40 13.20
C ALA A 107 18.67 5.71 13.87
N GLU A 108 19.91 5.72 14.39
CA GLU A 108 20.53 6.90 15.01
C GLU A 108 20.92 7.96 13.97
N ASP A 109 21.27 7.53 12.76
CA ASP A 109 21.65 8.39 11.65
C ASP A 109 20.41 8.90 10.90
N GLU A 110 20.13 10.19 11.06
CA GLU A 110 18.98 10.86 10.45
C GLU A 110 19.00 10.79 8.92
N THR A 111 20.17 10.96 8.31
CA THR A 111 20.33 10.95 6.85
C THR A 111 20.01 9.55 6.30
N LYS A 112 20.54 8.49 6.94
CA LYS A 112 20.21 7.11 6.57
C LYS A 112 18.73 6.80 6.79
N ARG A 113 18.11 7.38 7.82
CA ARG A 113 16.69 7.20 8.10
C ARG A 113 15.80 7.78 7.01
N PHE A 114 16.08 9.00 6.56
CA PHE A 114 15.37 9.61 5.42
C PHE A 114 15.57 8.81 4.13
N ARG A 115 16.83 8.52 3.77
CA ARG A 115 17.18 7.76 2.57
C ARG A 115 16.51 6.39 2.52
N ASN A 116 16.62 5.61 3.60
CA ASN A 116 16.08 4.26 3.63
C ASN A 116 14.53 4.30 3.62
N SER A 117 13.90 5.28 4.27
CA SER A 117 12.45 5.47 4.19
C SER A 117 11.99 5.81 2.77
N PHE A 118 12.73 6.69 2.08
CA PHE A 118 12.48 7.02 0.68
C PHE A 118 12.52 5.78 -0.22
N PHE A 119 13.61 4.99 -0.17
CA PHE A 119 13.73 3.79 -1.01
C PHE A 119 12.72 2.70 -0.64
N THR A 120 12.32 2.61 0.63
CA THR A 120 11.26 1.68 1.06
C THR A 120 9.93 2.05 0.41
N ILE A 121 9.55 3.33 0.48
CA ILE A 121 8.32 3.80 -0.15
C ILE A 121 8.42 3.67 -1.66
N LEU A 122 9.55 4.01 -2.27
CA LEU A 122 9.75 3.88 -3.72
C LEU A 122 9.57 2.44 -4.19
N ALA A 123 10.20 1.49 -3.51
CA ALA A 123 10.08 0.07 -3.84
C ALA A 123 8.63 -0.42 -3.71
N SER A 124 7.96 -0.09 -2.60
CA SER A 124 6.55 -0.42 -2.39
C SER A 124 5.65 0.22 -3.46
N PHE A 125 5.86 1.50 -3.76
CA PHE A 125 5.09 2.26 -4.73
C PHE A 125 5.23 1.68 -6.15
N VAL A 126 6.44 1.31 -6.56
CA VAL A 126 6.68 0.64 -7.85
C VAL A 126 5.96 -0.71 -7.90
N LEU A 127 6.03 -1.53 -6.84
CA LEU A 127 5.31 -2.79 -6.78
C LEU A 127 3.79 -2.61 -6.88
N VAL A 128 3.23 -1.57 -6.23
CA VAL A 128 1.81 -1.22 -6.36
C VAL A 128 1.48 -0.87 -7.81
N LEU A 129 2.26 -0.02 -8.47
CA LEU A 129 2.01 0.34 -9.87
C LEU A 129 2.06 -0.89 -10.79
N LEU A 130 3.06 -1.76 -10.61
CA LEU A 130 3.20 -2.99 -11.38
C LEU A 130 1.99 -3.91 -11.17
N GLY A 131 1.60 -4.17 -9.92
CA GLY A 131 0.47 -5.06 -9.65
C GLY A 131 -0.86 -4.53 -10.18
N ILE A 132 -1.08 -3.20 -10.25
CA ILE A 132 -2.29 -2.62 -10.87
C ILE A 132 -2.35 -2.95 -12.37
N THR A 133 -1.22 -2.94 -13.08
CA THR A 133 -1.21 -3.23 -14.53
C THR A 133 -1.61 -4.67 -14.87
N VAL A 134 -1.43 -5.62 -13.95
CA VAL A 134 -1.74 -7.04 -14.14
C VAL A 134 -3.24 -7.30 -14.32
N ILE A 135 -4.10 -6.52 -13.65
CA ILE A 135 -5.57 -6.69 -13.69
C ILE A 135 -6.25 -5.79 -14.73
N GLY A 136 -5.52 -5.32 -15.74
CA GLY A 136 -6.04 -4.44 -16.79
C GLY A 136 -6.01 -2.94 -16.47
N GLY A 137 -5.40 -2.56 -15.34
CA GLY A 137 -5.15 -1.15 -15.01
C GLY A 137 -6.17 -0.53 -14.05
N TRP A 138 -6.59 0.71 -14.37
CA TRP A 138 -7.20 1.66 -13.45
C TRP A 138 -8.71 1.55 -13.32
#